data_AF-A0A5C4WZI7-F1
#
_entry.id   AF-A0A5C4WZI7-F1
#
_cell.length_a   1.000
_cell.length_b   1.000
_cell.length_c   1.000
_cell.angle_alpha   90.00
_cell.angle_beta   90.00
_cell.angle_gamma   90.00
#
_symmetry.space_group_name_H-M   'P 1'
#
loop_
_entity.id
_entity.type
_entity.pdbx_description
1 polymer ?
#
loop_
_entity_poly.entity_id
_entity_poly.type
_entity_poly.pdbx_seq_one_letter_code
_entity_poly.pdbx_strand_id
1 'polypeptide(L)'
;MAAPKAGPGQWFIKDYGIDKVWKKSTGKGVKVAVIDSGVNSDHEDLKGVVKKSKDFSGLGKDGKTPLGGKTTIHHGTAVAGVIAGRGVGAGPTGVAPDAEILSASMWLGPDRPKESGSTREQADEAIRWAVDSGAKVINMSLGWDDPGWPESWDESFAYAYKKDVLVFACVGNASQGATQAWSPSTVPGVIGVGGLDQNGKVLDDSTAPGTAVDLMGPAKDIPIPYYSGGYAEGQGCSFASPVVSGVAALIRSENPDLSADEVRAILQSSAEPVDGHKGVSKKGKPDPIVGWGRVDPQSAIKAKAPKNVSSAEDELADWVKMHRRGDAKSEETETAAPDETESPKALAPTDIVATQSTPTLGFAVLGAGALIAVVLMIISIVSFARRRH
;
A
#
# COMPACT_ATOMS: atom_id res chain seq x y z
N MET A 1 15.23 14.75 15.62
CA MET A 1 13.76 14.94 15.71
C MET A 1 13.20 13.84 16.58
N ALA A 2 12.09 14.07 17.28
CA ALA A 2 11.41 12.99 18.02
C ALA A 2 10.94 11.90 17.03
N ALA A 3 10.95 10.64 17.46
CA ALA A 3 10.40 9.56 16.63
C ALA A 3 8.91 9.83 16.33
N PRO A 4 8.42 9.51 15.12
CA PRO A 4 7.00 9.54 14.79
C PRO A 4 6.16 8.75 15.80
N LYS A 5 4.87 9.06 15.86
CA LYS A 5 3.89 8.37 16.71
C LYS A 5 2.75 7.84 15.85
N ALA A 6 2.14 6.74 16.27
CA ALA A 6 0.94 6.24 15.61
C ALA A 6 -0.16 7.31 15.65
N GLY A 7 -0.84 7.48 14.52
CA GLY A 7 -2.09 8.22 14.43
C GLY A 7 -3.25 7.45 15.08
N PRO A 8 -4.45 8.06 15.18
CA PRO A 8 -5.62 7.42 15.75
C PRO A 8 -5.97 6.09 15.06
N GLY A 9 -6.35 5.07 15.84
CA GLY A 9 -6.83 3.79 15.30
C GLY A 9 -5.78 2.86 14.66
N GLN A 10 -4.51 3.29 14.54
CA GLN A 10 -3.46 2.50 13.87
C GLN A 10 -2.89 1.37 14.74
N TRP A 11 -3.71 0.36 15.01
CA TRP A 11 -3.37 -0.81 15.82
C TRP A 11 -2.04 -1.47 15.40
N PHE A 12 -1.85 -1.63 14.08
CA PHE A 12 -0.72 -2.38 13.52
C PHE A 12 0.63 -1.71 13.76
N ILE A 13 0.69 -0.39 13.98
CA ILE A 13 1.96 0.32 14.21
C ILE A 13 2.65 -0.22 15.47
N LYS A 14 1.90 -0.49 16.53
CA LYS A 14 2.44 -1.05 17.78
C LYS A 14 2.57 -2.57 17.69
N ASP A 15 1.59 -3.24 17.12
CA ASP A 15 1.52 -4.71 17.14
C ASP A 15 2.55 -5.36 16.23
N TYR A 16 2.97 -4.67 15.17
CA TYR A 16 4.09 -5.06 14.31
C TYR A 16 5.40 -4.38 14.75
N GLY A 17 5.37 -3.55 15.80
CA GLY A 17 6.53 -2.86 16.37
C GLY A 17 7.18 -1.82 15.46
N ILE A 18 6.43 -1.24 14.53
CA ILE A 18 6.87 -0.17 13.63
C ILE A 18 7.28 1.07 14.43
N ASP A 19 6.60 1.37 15.53
CA ASP A 19 6.96 2.44 16.48
C ASP A 19 8.38 2.29 17.05
N LYS A 20 8.85 1.06 17.23
CA LYS A 20 10.22 0.76 17.66
C LYS A 20 11.20 0.87 16.51
N VAL A 21 10.80 0.48 15.30
CA VAL A 21 11.62 0.60 14.07
C VAL A 21 11.90 2.06 13.73
N TRP A 22 10.93 2.96 13.96
CA TRP A 22 11.08 4.41 13.76
C TRP A 22 12.18 5.08 14.58
N LYS A 23 12.71 4.43 15.61
CA LYS A 23 13.88 4.91 16.35
C LYS A 23 15.18 4.77 15.55
N LYS A 24 15.17 3.95 14.50
CA LYS A 24 16.30 3.70 13.60
C LYS A 24 16.09 4.34 12.24
N SER A 25 14.95 4.03 11.63
CA SER A 25 14.63 4.46 10.26
C SER A 25 13.18 4.90 10.15
N THR A 26 12.96 5.96 9.39
CA THR A 26 11.63 6.49 9.02
C THR A 26 11.39 6.44 7.52
N GLY A 27 12.26 5.78 6.74
CA GLY A 27 12.15 5.67 5.28
C GLY A 27 12.78 6.84 4.51
N LYS A 28 13.51 7.72 5.20
CA LYS A 28 14.10 8.93 4.62
C LYS A 28 15.00 8.61 3.42
N GLY A 29 14.77 9.32 2.32
CA GLY A 29 15.56 9.20 1.09
C GLY A 29 15.18 8.02 0.20
N VAL A 30 14.20 7.21 0.60
CA VAL A 30 13.64 6.14 -0.23
C VAL A 30 12.43 6.67 -0.99
N LYS A 31 12.45 6.48 -2.30
CA LYS A 31 11.31 6.78 -3.19
C LYS A 31 10.46 5.52 -3.38
N VAL A 32 9.19 5.62 -3.03
CA VAL A 32 8.19 4.58 -3.23
C VAL A 32 7.21 5.03 -4.30
N ALA A 33 7.14 4.30 -5.41
CA ALA A 33 6.14 4.55 -6.44
C ALA A 33 4.82 3.88 -6.08
N VAL A 34 3.74 4.65 -6.18
CA VAL A 34 2.36 4.18 -6.03
C VAL A 34 1.74 4.22 -7.42
N ILE A 35 1.60 3.04 -8.04
CA ILE A 35 0.92 2.86 -9.32
C ILE A 35 -0.53 2.51 -8.99
N ASP A 36 -1.44 3.48 -9.12
CA ASP A 36 -2.80 3.40 -8.58
C ASP A 36 -3.72 4.46 -9.23
N SER A 37 -4.86 4.81 -8.62
CA SER A 37 -5.80 5.84 -9.08
C SER A 37 -5.29 7.28 -8.96
N GLY A 38 -4.02 7.50 -8.60
CA GLY A 38 -3.44 8.82 -8.32
C GLY A 38 -3.59 9.25 -6.86
N VAL A 39 -2.77 10.22 -6.45
CA VAL A 39 -2.64 10.63 -5.05
C VAL A 39 -3.01 12.10 -4.90
N ASN A 40 -4.06 12.43 -4.15
CA ASN A 40 -4.35 13.82 -3.81
C ASN A 40 -3.23 14.40 -2.94
N SER A 41 -2.30 15.11 -3.57
CA SER A 41 -1.14 15.72 -2.89
C SER A 41 -1.50 16.94 -2.04
N ASP A 42 -2.71 17.48 -2.21
CA ASP A 42 -3.20 18.62 -1.42
C ASP A 42 -3.90 18.17 -0.13
N HIS A 43 -4.14 16.86 0.03
CA HIS A 43 -4.62 16.28 1.28
C HIS A 43 -3.67 16.68 2.41
N GLU A 44 -4.22 17.13 3.54
CA GLU A 44 -3.43 17.71 4.64
C GLU A 44 -2.31 16.77 5.13
N ASP A 45 -2.60 15.46 5.15
CA ASP A 45 -1.67 14.42 5.59
C ASP A 45 -0.61 14.02 4.56
N LEU A 46 -0.74 14.47 3.31
CA LEU A 46 0.17 14.15 2.21
C LEU A 46 0.88 15.39 1.63
N LYS A 47 0.73 16.55 2.28
CA LYS A 47 1.40 17.78 1.85
C LYS A 47 2.92 17.59 1.80
N GLY A 48 3.47 17.78 0.60
CA GLY A 48 4.91 17.65 0.36
C GLY A 48 5.43 16.22 0.32
N VAL A 49 4.57 15.20 0.43
CA VAL A 49 4.93 13.77 0.34
C VAL A 49 5.18 13.35 -1.11
N VAL A 50 4.31 13.77 -2.03
CA VAL A 50 4.42 13.44 -3.47
C VAL A 50 5.50 14.31 -4.12
N LYS A 51 6.61 13.69 -4.55
CA LYS A 51 7.76 14.39 -5.15
C LYS A 51 7.75 14.42 -6.67
N LYS A 52 7.18 13.38 -7.28
CA LYS A 52 6.99 13.29 -8.73
C LYS A 52 5.67 12.61 -9.00
N SER A 53 5.06 12.95 -10.11
CA SER A 53 3.80 12.33 -10.51
C SER A 53 3.64 12.35 -12.03
N LYS A 54 2.86 11.41 -12.56
CA LYS A 54 2.47 11.37 -13.97
C LYS A 54 1.17 10.59 -14.11
N ASP A 55 0.32 11.02 -15.04
CA ASP A 55 -0.83 10.23 -15.49
C ASP A 55 -0.47 9.34 -16.68
N PHE A 56 -0.92 8.09 -16.61
CA PHE A 56 -0.82 7.08 -17.66
C PHE A 56 -2.19 6.74 -18.24
N SER A 57 -3.29 7.13 -17.59
CA SER A 57 -4.63 6.84 -18.08
C SER A 57 -5.01 7.56 -19.38
N GLY A 58 -4.33 8.67 -19.68
CA GLY A 58 -4.68 9.59 -20.77
C GLY A 58 -5.90 10.48 -20.45
N LEU A 59 -6.49 10.28 -19.28
CA LEU A 59 -7.69 10.97 -18.79
C LEU A 59 -7.38 11.93 -17.64
N GLY A 60 -6.34 11.61 -16.87
CA GLY A 60 -5.89 12.38 -15.73
C GLY A 60 -5.04 13.57 -16.16
N LYS A 61 -4.77 14.45 -15.19
CA LYS A 61 -3.96 15.64 -15.44
C LYS A 61 -2.47 15.38 -15.22
N ASP A 62 -2.12 14.77 -14.09
CA ASP A 62 -0.75 14.87 -13.57
C ASP A 62 -0.34 13.77 -12.56
N GLY A 63 -1.21 12.79 -12.27
CA GLY A 63 -0.99 11.82 -11.19
C GLY A 63 -1.31 12.32 -9.78
N LYS A 64 -1.53 13.63 -9.58
CA LYS A 64 -1.91 14.21 -8.29
C LYS A 64 -3.41 14.44 -8.14
N THR A 65 -4.12 14.45 -9.26
CA THR A 65 -5.58 14.44 -9.28
C THR A 65 -6.06 12.99 -9.37
N PRO A 66 -6.70 12.44 -8.33
CA PRO A 66 -7.19 11.07 -8.39
C PRO A 66 -8.24 10.88 -9.48
N LEU A 67 -8.25 9.70 -10.09
CA LEU A 67 -9.16 9.33 -11.19
C LEU A 67 -9.52 7.84 -11.12
N GLY A 68 -10.66 7.48 -11.68
CA GLY A 68 -11.13 6.10 -11.73
C GLY A 68 -12.63 6.00 -11.47
N GLY A 69 -13.09 4.76 -11.28
CA GLY A 69 -14.47 4.47 -10.90
C GLY A 69 -14.87 5.15 -9.58
N LYS A 70 -16.17 5.38 -9.41
CA LYS A 70 -16.73 6.08 -8.23
C LYS A 70 -16.29 5.45 -6.90
N THR A 71 -16.11 4.14 -6.89
CA THR A 71 -15.73 3.36 -5.70
C THR A 71 -14.22 3.17 -5.55
N THR A 72 -13.39 3.62 -6.49
CA THR A 72 -11.94 3.36 -6.52
C THR A 72 -11.10 4.63 -6.67
N ILE A 73 -11.72 5.77 -7.00
CA ILE A 73 -11.05 7.07 -7.15
C ILE A 73 -10.27 7.50 -5.90
N HIS A 74 -10.64 7.03 -4.71
CA HIS A 74 -9.98 7.40 -3.47
C HIS A 74 -8.70 6.59 -3.17
N HIS A 75 -8.53 5.46 -3.88
CA HIS A 75 -7.66 4.37 -3.46
C HIS A 75 -6.17 4.76 -3.40
N GLY A 76 -5.63 5.39 -4.44
CA GLY A 76 -4.23 5.80 -4.46
C GLY A 76 -3.84 6.77 -3.34
N THR A 77 -4.75 7.68 -2.97
CA THR A 77 -4.54 8.60 -1.83
C THR A 77 -4.44 7.82 -0.53
N ALA A 78 -5.35 6.86 -0.32
CA ALA A 78 -5.36 6.00 0.86
C ALA A 78 -4.08 5.17 0.96
N VAL A 79 -3.68 4.52 -0.14
CA VAL A 79 -2.44 3.72 -0.25
C VAL A 79 -1.21 4.56 0.07
N ALA A 80 -1.09 5.76 -0.51
CA ALA A 80 0.04 6.66 -0.23
C ALA A 80 0.08 7.10 1.25
N GLY A 81 -1.07 7.27 1.90
CA GLY A 81 -1.17 7.55 3.33
C GLY A 81 -0.66 6.41 4.20
N VAL A 82 -1.00 5.16 3.87
CA VAL A 82 -0.49 3.99 4.61
C VAL A 82 1.03 3.88 4.50
N ILE A 83 1.61 4.24 3.35
CA ILE A 83 3.07 4.22 3.15
C ILE A 83 3.74 5.39 3.87
N ALA A 84 3.31 6.63 3.61
CA ALA A 84 4.07 7.85 3.93
C ALA A 84 3.21 9.02 4.45
N GLY A 85 2.02 8.74 5.01
CA GLY A 85 1.20 9.72 5.72
C GLY A 85 1.98 10.40 6.84
N ARG A 86 1.75 11.71 7.03
CA ARG A 86 2.52 12.53 7.98
C ARG A 86 2.00 12.45 9.41
N GLY A 87 0.84 11.85 9.63
CA GLY A 87 0.19 11.78 10.93
C GLY A 87 -0.22 13.15 11.47
N VAL A 88 -0.64 14.07 10.58
CA VAL A 88 -1.12 15.39 11.01
C VAL A 88 -2.62 15.36 11.31
N GLY A 89 -3.06 16.18 12.27
CA GLY A 89 -4.47 16.23 12.66
C GLY A 89 -4.97 14.88 13.16
N ALA A 90 -6.00 14.33 12.50
CA ALA A 90 -6.56 13.01 12.78
C ALA A 90 -6.00 11.91 11.86
N GLY A 91 -4.94 12.21 11.08
CA GLY A 91 -4.43 11.32 10.06
C GLY A 91 -3.54 10.19 10.55
N PRO A 92 -3.46 9.10 9.75
CA PRO A 92 -2.53 8.01 10.02
C PRO A 92 -1.09 8.47 9.77
N THR A 93 -0.17 8.05 10.63
CA THR A 93 1.26 8.10 10.33
C THR A 93 1.61 6.90 9.46
N GLY A 94 2.10 7.14 8.24
CA GLY A 94 2.50 6.08 7.33
C GLY A 94 3.63 5.22 7.92
N VAL A 95 3.78 3.99 7.43
CA VAL A 95 4.81 3.05 7.90
C VAL A 95 6.22 3.62 7.72
N ALA A 96 6.46 4.31 6.61
CA ALA A 96 7.70 5.00 6.28
C ALA A 96 7.42 6.50 6.10
N PRO A 97 7.18 7.25 7.20
CA PRO A 97 6.61 8.59 7.11
C PRO A 97 7.55 9.62 6.45
N ASP A 98 8.86 9.34 6.36
CA ASP A 98 9.84 10.18 5.65
C ASP A 98 10.21 9.67 4.25
N ALA A 99 9.57 8.59 3.78
CA ALA A 99 9.68 8.20 2.39
C ALA A 99 9.04 9.25 1.47
N GLU A 100 9.50 9.24 0.21
CA GLU A 100 8.99 10.10 -0.85
C GLU A 100 8.07 9.29 -1.75
N ILE A 101 6.90 9.84 -2.08
CA ILE A 101 5.95 9.15 -2.99
C ILE A 101 6.15 9.64 -4.43
N LEU A 102 6.21 8.68 -5.36
CA LEU A 102 6.06 8.91 -6.79
C LEU A 102 4.67 8.42 -7.20
N SER A 103 3.78 9.32 -7.62
CA SER A 103 2.41 8.93 -7.96
C SER A 103 2.25 8.70 -9.46
N ALA A 104 2.03 7.45 -9.86
CA ALA A 104 1.69 7.10 -11.23
C ALA A 104 0.19 6.79 -11.27
N SER A 105 -0.62 7.69 -11.83
CA SER A 105 -2.06 7.43 -11.95
C SER A 105 -2.37 6.61 -13.19
N MET A 106 -3.25 5.63 -13.02
CA MET A 106 -3.85 4.85 -14.09
C MET A 106 -5.36 4.71 -13.83
N TRP A 107 -6.11 4.27 -14.83
CA TRP A 107 -7.54 4.03 -14.63
C TRP A 107 -7.75 2.78 -13.75
N LEU A 108 -8.55 2.95 -12.70
CA LEU A 108 -8.88 1.88 -11.75
C LEU A 108 -10.40 1.77 -11.58
N GLY A 109 -10.96 0.57 -11.71
CA GLY A 109 -12.41 0.30 -11.58
C GLY A 109 -13.14 0.04 -12.92
N PRO A 110 -14.32 -0.60 -12.87
CA PRO A 110 -14.93 -1.25 -14.05
C PRO A 110 -15.42 -0.31 -15.15
N ASP A 111 -15.74 0.94 -14.82
CA ASP A 111 -16.38 1.89 -15.74
C ASP A 111 -15.37 2.70 -16.59
N ARG A 112 -14.35 2.03 -17.14
CA ARG A 112 -13.29 2.70 -17.91
C ARG A 112 -13.81 3.40 -19.16
N PRO A 113 -13.52 4.70 -19.36
CA PRO A 113 -13.85 5.38 -20.60
C PRO A 113 -13.12 4.75 -21.80
N LYS A 114 -13.80 4.66 -22.94
CA LYS A 114 -13.29 3.96 -24.14
C LYS A 114 -12.06 4.62 -24.74
N GLU A 115 -11.91 5.93 -24.51
CA GLU A 115 -10.77 6.74 -24.92
C GLU A 115 -9.51 6.50 -24.07
N SER A 116 -9.62 5.80 -22.93
CA SER A 116 -8.46 5.36 -22.15
C SER A 116 -7.82 4.14 -22.83
N GLY A 117 -6.50 4.10 -22.92
CA GLY A 117 -5.75 2.93 -23.40
C GLY A 117 -5.87 1.72 -22.47
N SER A 118 -5.31 0.57 -22.84
CA SER A 118 -5.36 -0.64 -22.01
C SER A 118 -4.75 -0.39 -20.63
N THR A 119 -5.42 -0.81 -19.56
CA THR A 119 -4.90 -0.62 -18.18
C THR A 119 -3.60 -1.40 -17.95
N ARG A 120 -3.39 -2.51 -18.68
CA ARG A 120 -2.14 -3.26 -18.62
C ARG A 120 -0.98 -2.52 -19.30
N GLU A 121 -1.24 -1.81 -20.40
CA GLU A 121 -0.26 -0.91 -21.04
C GLU A 121 0.05 0.29 -20.14
N GLN A 122 -0.98 0.88 -19.51
CA GLN A 122 -0.80 1.95 -18.53
C GLN A 122 0.12 1.51 -17.38
N ALA A 123 -0.07 0.30 -16.86
CA ALA A 123 0.77 -0.27 -15.81
C ALA A 123 2.20 -0.53 -16.30
N ASP A 124 2.37 -1.04 -17.52
CA ASP A 124 3.67 -1.28 -18.14
C ASP A 124 4.50 0.01 -18.22
N GLU A 125 3.91 1.07 -18.78
CA GLU A 125 4.53 2.39 -18.88
C GLU A 125 4.81 3.01 -17.50
N ALA A 126 3.88 2.83 -16.55
CA ALA A 126 4.02 3.33 -15.19
C ALA A 126 5.18 2.65 -14.44
N ILE A 127 5.38 1.33 -14.62
CA ILE A 127 6.52 0.60 -14.04
C ILE A 127 7.83 1.18 -14.57
N ARG A 128 7.98 1.29 -15.90
CA ARG A 128 9.20 1.85 -16.50
C ARG A 128 9.47 3.27 -16.02
N TRP A 129 8.45 4.12 -16.00
CA TRP A 129 8.58 5.49 -15.51
C TRP A 129 8.93 5.56 -14.03
N ALA A 130 8.38 4.68 -13.19
CA ALA A 130 8.70 4.64 -11.76
C ALA A 130 10.18 4.33 -11.55
N VAL A 131 10.69 3.32 -12.26
CA VAL A 131 12.12 2.95 -12.26
C VAL A 131 12.99 4.12 -12.72
N ASP A 132 12.67 4.72 -13.86
CA ASP A 132 13.41 5.88 -14.41
C ASP A 132 13.32 7.13 -13.53
N SER A 133 12.27 7.22 -12.71
CA SER A 133 12.08 8.27 -11.72
C SER A 133 12.85 8.03 -10.41
N GLY A 134 13.59 6.91 -10.34
CA GLY A 134 14.43 6.53 -9.22
C GLY A 134 13.66 5.88 -8.08
N ALA A 135 12.51 5.27 -8.34
CA ALA A 135 11.83 4.43 -7.36
C ALA A 135 12.80 3.34 -6.86
N LYS A 136 12.74 3.06 -5.57
CA LYS A 136 13.43 1.93 -4.94
C LYS A 136 12.47 0.82 -4.54
N VAL A 137 11.18 1.17 -4.49
CA VAL A 137 10.05 0.29 -4.21
C VAL A 137 8.89 0.72 -5.11
N ILE A 138 8.19 -0.22 -5.71
CA ILE A 138 6.93 -0.03 -6.43
C ILE A 138 5.85 -0.77 -5.65
N ASN A 139 4.75 -0.10 -5.36
CA ASN A 139 3.57 -0.68 -4.74
C ASN A 139 2.38 -0.63 -5.71
N MET A 140 1.86 -1.81 -6.07
CA MET A 140 0.66 -2.00 -6.88
C MET A 140 -0.41 -2.64 -6.01
N SER A 141 -1.19 -1.83 -5.29
CA SER A 141 -2.28 -2.31 -4.42
C SER A 141 -3.53 -2.78 -5.20
N LEU A 142 -3.31 -3.34 -6.38
CA LEU A 142 -4.28 -3.68 -7.41
C LEU A 142 -3.83 -4.93 -8.16
N GLY A 143 -4.73 -5.52 -8.95
CA GLY A 143 -4.41 -6.61 -9.86
C GLY A 143 -5.53 -6.91 -10.85
N TRP A 144 -5.29 -7.83 -11.78
CA TRP A 144 -6.29 -8.32 -12.74
C TRP A 144 -6.70 -9.74 -12.34
N ASP A 145 -7.97 -10.10 -12.57
CA ASP A 145 -8.57 -11.37 -12.09
C ASP A 145 -8.13 -12.61 -12.88
N ASP A 146 -6.86 -12.65 -13.26
CA ASP A 146 -6.20 -13.76 -13.90
C ASP A 146 -4.71 -13.78 -13.54
N PRO A 147 -4.09 -14.97 -13.48
CA PRO A 147 -2.69 -15.12 -13.13
C PRO A 147 -1.75 -14.77 -14.29
N GLY A 148 -2.28 -14.54 -15.49
CA GLY A 148 -1.51 -14.26 -16.70
C GLY A 148 -1.16 -12.78 -16.83
N TRP A 149 -0.13 -12.48 -17.62
CA TRP A 149 0.27 -11.11 -17.91
C TRP A 149 0.77 -10.97 -19.35
N PRO A 150 0.65 -9.77 -19.95
CA PRO A 150 1.12 -9.53 -21.31
C PRO A 150 2.64 -9.63 -21.41
N GLU A 151 3.15 -10.05 -22.56
CA GLU A 151 4.59 -10.23 -22.79
C GLU A 151 5.40 -8.94 -22.55
N SER A 152 4.80 -7.75 -22.77
CA SER A 152 5.44 -6.47 -22.48
C SER A 152 5.91 -6.32 -21.02
N TRP A 153 5.19 -6.94 -20.08
CA TRP A 153 5.57 -6.93 -18.67
C TRP A 153 6.83 -7.75 -18.41
N ASP A 154 7.16 -8.77 -19.22
CA ASP A 154 8.40 -9.56 -19.05
C ASP A 154 9.62 -8.62 -19.04
N GLU A 155 9.66 -7.65 -19.97
CA GLU A 155 10.73 -6.66 -20.03
C GLU A 155 10.65 -5.60 -18.94
N SER A 156 9.44 -5.12 -18.59
CA SER A 156 9.28 -4.04 -17.62
C SER A 156 9.60 -4.47 -16.20
N PHE A 157 9.20 -5.68 -15.80
CA PHE A 157 9.58 -6.26 -14.51
C PHE A 157 11.07 -6.62 -14.48
N ALA A 158 11.62 -7.23 -15.54
CA ALA A 158 13.06 -7.46 -15.64
C ALA A 158 13.86 -6.15 -15.54
N TYR A 159 13.36 -5.07 -16.16
CA TYR A 159 13.96 -3.74 -16.05
C TYR A 159 13.94 -3.21 -14.61
N ALA A 160 12.83 -3.39 -13.89
CA ALA A 160 12.74 -3.01 -12.48
C ALA A 160 13.74 -3.78 -11.62
N TYR A 161 13.83 -5.11 -11.77
CA TYR A 161 14.76 -5.95 -11.00
C TYR A 161 16.22 -5.60 -11.29
N LYS A 162 16.57 -5.47 -12.58
CA LYS A 162 17.90 -5.05 -13.02
C LYS A 162 18.30 -3.66 -12.50
N LYS A 163 17.32 -2.80 -12.24
CA LYS A 163 17.52 -1.46 -11.67
C LYS A 163 17.39 -1.42 -10.15
N ASP A 164 17.41 -2.58 -9.51
CA ASP A 164 17.43 -2.71 -8.05
C ASP A 164 16.16 -2.12 -7.41
N VAL A 165 15.00 -2.49 -7.97
CA VAL A 165 13.67 -2.04 -7.53
C VAL A 165 12.84 -3.23 -7.07
N LEU A 166 12.32 -3.15 -5.83
CA LEU A 166 11.34 -4.09 -5.30
C LEU A 166 9.95 -3.78 -5.86
N VAL A 167 9.16 -4.81 -6.16
CA VAL A 167 7.77 -4.65 -6.58
C VAL A 167 6.85 -5.46 -5.67
N PHE A 168 5.80 -4.81 -5.16
CA PHE A 168 4.79 -5.40 -4.27
C PHE A 168 3.43 -5.34 -4.92
N ALA A 169 2.66 -6.41 -4.81
CA ALA A 169 1.30 -6.48 -5.32
C ALA A 169 0.32 -7.11 -4.32
N CYS A 170 -0.94 -6.64 -4.33
CA CYS A 170 -2.00 -7.38 -3.68
C CYS A 170 -2.23 -8.71 -4.42
N VAL A 171 -2.43 -9.81 -3.68
CA VAL A 171 -2.65 -11.16 -4.26
C VAL A 171 -4.05 -11.39 -4.81
N GLY A 172 -5.01 -10.55 -4.42
CA GLY A 172 -6.42 -10.61 -4.80
C GLY A 172 -7.34 -10.78 -3.60
N ASN A 173 -8.60 -10.36 -3.73
CA ASN A 173 -9.60 -10.42 -2.67
C ASN A 173 -10.73 -11.38 -3.03
N ALA A 174 -10.97 -12.41 -2.21
CA ALA A 174 -12.06 -13.36 -2.43
C ALA A 174 -13.45 -12.68 -2.41
N SER A 175 -13.61 -11.60 -1.63
CA SER A 175 -14.80 -10.74 -1.62
C SER A 175 -15.10 -10.06 -2.96
N GLN A 176 -14.10 -9.96 -3.85
CA GLN A 176 -14.22 -9.42 -5.21
C GLN A 176 -14.30 -10.52 -6.27
N GLY A 177 -14.55 -11.77 -5.82
CA GLY A 177 -14.65 -12.94 -6.66
C GLY A 177 -13.32 -13.59 -7.01
N ALA A 178 -12.20 -13.19 -6.39
CA ALA A 178 -10.91 -13.81 -6.65
C ALA A 178 -10.95 -15.30 -6.27
N THR A 179 -10.83 -16.16 -7.27
CA THR A 179 -10.73 -17.62 -7.09
C THR A 179 -9.31 -18.14 -7.24
N GLN A 180 -8.40 -17.23 -7.63
CA GLN A 180 -6.98 -17.46 -7.88
C GLN A 180 -6.23 -16.14 -7.65
N ALA A 181 -4.92 -16.22 -7.53
CA ALA A 181 -4.09 -15.04 -7.39
C ALA A 181 -4.11 -14.15 -8.65
N TRP A 182 -4.10 -12.84 -8.43
CA TRP A 182 -4.13 -11.82 -9.48
C TRP A 182 -2.74 -11.49 -10.00
N SER A 183 -2.61 -11.27 -11.30
CA SER A 183 -1.44 -10.55 -11.83
C SER A 183 -1.48 -9.10 -11.33
N PRO A 184 -0.33 -8.45 -11.02
CA PRO A 184 1.04 -8.93 -11.19
C PRO A 184 1.61 -9.74 -10.03
N SER A 185 0.85 -10.12 -8.99
CA SER A 185 1.41 -10.87 -7.86
C SER A 185 1.94 -12.26 -8.27
N THR A 186 1.52 -12.76 -9.42
CA THR A 186 1.97 -14.02 -10.03
C THR A 186 3.25 -13.89 -10.85
N VAL A 187 3.71 -12.67 -11.15
CA VAL A 187 4.97 -12.41 -11.88
C VAL A 187 6.14 -12.80 -10.97
N PRO A 188 7.04 -13.71 -11.38
CA PRO A 188 8.18 -14.11 -10.57
C PRO A 188 8.99 -12.91 -10.09
N GLY A 189 9.15 -12.86 -8.77
CA GLY A 189 9.89 -11.84 -8.06
C GLY A 189 9.13 -10.60 -7.64
N VAL A 190 7.86 -10.46 -8.04
CA VAL A 190 6.92 -9.59 -7.32
C VAL A 190 6.63 -10.22 -5.95
N ILE A 191 6.61 -9.40 -4.91
CA ILE A 191 6.22 -9.83 -3.57
C ILE A 191 4.70 -9.73 -3.46
N GLY A 192 4.02 -10.87 -3.53
CA GLY A 192 2.57 -10.94 -3.35
C GLY A 192 2.19 -10.83 -1.88
N VAL A 193 1.32 -9.88 -1.55
CA VAL A 193 0.89 -9.59 -0.17
C VAL A 193 -0.57 -9.94 0.07
N GLY A 194 -0.81 -10.85 1.02
CA GLY A 194 -2.12 -11.18 1.58
C GLY A 194 -2.43 -10.43 2.88
N GLY A 195 -3.66 -10.61 3.39
CA GLY A 195 -4.20 -9.80 4.49
C GLY A 195 -4.47 -10.55 5.78
N LEU A 196 -4.15 -9.92 6.91
CA LEU A 196 -4.49 -10.37 8.27
C LEU A 196 -5.43 -9.39 8.97
N ASP A 197 -6.30 -9.91 9.83
CA ASP A 197 -7.06 -9.11 10.76
C ASP A 197 -6.24 -8.69 12.00
N GLN A 198 -6.87 -7.95 12.92
CA GLN A 198 -6.24 -7.49 14.17
C GLN A 198 -5.81 -8.63 15.11
N ASN A 199 -6.38 -9.83 14.95
CA ASN A 199 -6.04 -11.00 15.74
C ASN A 199 -4.93 -11.85 15.10
N GLY A 200 -4.39 -11.42 13.96
CA GLY A 200 -3.39 -12.18 13.20
C GLY A 200 -3.97 -13.37 12.43
N LYS A 201 -5.29 -13.41 12.23
CA LYS A 201 -5.95 -14.43 11.39
C LYS A 201 -5.98 -13.98 9.94
N VAL A 202 -5.90 -14.94 9.02
CA VAL A 202 -6.11 -14.68 7.59
C VAL A 202 -7.47 -14.03 7.40
N LEU A 203 -7.47 -12.88 6.73
CA LEU A 203 -8.69 -12.22 6.31
C LEU A 203 -9.11 -12.86 4.99
N ASP A 204 -9.88 -13.95 5.08
CA ASP A 204 -10.25 -14.80 3.93
C ASP A 204 -10.88 -14.01 2.79
N ASP A 205 -11.76 -13.05 3.12
CA ASP A 205 -12.39 -12.15 2.14
C ASP A 205 -11.41 -11.28 1.37
N SER A 206 -10.19 -11.12 1.88
CA SER A 206 -9.16 -10.21 1.38
C SER A 206 -7.89 -10.91 0.90
N THR A 207 -7.90 -12.24 0.85
CA THR A 207 -6.73 -13.03 0.44
C THR A 207 -7.18 -14.10 -0.55
N ALA A 208 -6.79 -13.96 -1.81
CA ALA A 208 -7.02 -14.98 -2.82
C ALA A 208 -6.20 -16.24 -2.48
N PRO A 209 -6.78 -17.45 -2.67
CA PRO A 209 -6.03 -18.67 -2.50
C PRO A 209 -4.98 -18.82 -3.60
N GLY A 210 -3.77 -19.28 -3.27
CA GLY A 210 -2.78 -19.64 -4.27
C GLY A 210 -1.33 -19.41 -3.83
N THR A 211 -0.40 -20.02 -4.54
CA THR A 211 1.03 -19.99 -4.23
C THR A 211 1.72 -18.65 -4.50
N ALA A 212 0.97 -17.63 -4.92
CA ALA A 212 1.50 -16.28 -5.17
C ALA A 212 1.52 -15.40 -3.91
N VAL A 213 1.08 -15.91 -2.76
CA VAL A 213 1.27 -15.22 -1.48
C VAL A 213 2.71 -15.41 -1.02
N ASP A 214 3.46 -14.33 -0.87
CA ASP A 214 4.79 -14.32 -0.25
C ASP A 214 4.74 -13.91 1.21
N LEU A 215 3.96 -12.89 1.55
CA LEU A 215 3.90 -12.31 2.88
C LEU A 215 2.50 -11.89 3.26
N MET A 216 2.24 -11.84 4.55
CA MET A 216 0.98 -11.39 5.13
C MET A 216 1.19 -10.08 5.89
N GLY A 217 0.33 -9.09 5.61
CA GLY A 217 0.32 -7.79 6.27
C GLY A 217 -1.03 -7.46 6.91
N PRO A 218 -1.11 -6.41 7.74
CA PRO A 218 -2.37 -5.97 8.34
C PRO A 218 -3.33 -5.43 7.26
N ALA A 219 -4.57 -5.91 7.25
CA ALA A 219 -5.53 -5.66 6.18
C ALA A 219 -6.94 -5.32 6.66
N LYS A 220 -7.18 -5.16 7.96
CA LYS A 220 -8.51 -4.84 8.51
C LYS A 220 -8.46 -3.58 9.37
N ASP A 221 -9.49 -2.74 9.24
CA ASP A 221 -9.66 -1.51 10.00
C ASP A 221 -8.39 -0.64 9.94
N ILE A 222 -7.90 -0.42 8.71
CA ILE A 222 -6.67 0.33 8.44
C ILE A 222 -7.05 1.81 8.26
N PRO A 223 -6.61 2.72 9.14
CA PRO A 223 -6.91 4.15 8.98
C PRO A 223 -6.20 4.73 7.75
N ILE A 224 -6.93 5.50 6.95
CA ILE A 224 -6.49 6.02 5.66
C ILE A 224 -6.92 7.49 5.45
N PRO A 225 -6.11 8.33 4.77
CA PRO A 225 -6.59 9.61 4.25
C PRO A 225 -7.56 9.38 3.10
N TYR A 226 -8.65 10.13 3.07
CA TYR A 226 -9.64 10.05 2.01
C TYR A 226 -9.42 11.16 0.98
N TYR A 227 -9.51 10.83 -0.31
CA TYR A 227 -9.09 11.76 -1.37
C TYR A 227 -9.82 13.11 -1.40
N SER A 228 -11.08 13.17 -0.98
CA SER A 228 -11.85 14.42 -0.93
C SER A 228 -11.64 15.22 0.37
N GLY A 229 -10.73 14.76 1.24
CA GLY A 229 -10.44 15.30 2.55
C GLY A 229 -10.97 14.44 3.69
N GLY A 230 -10.34 14.56 4.86
CA GLY A 230 -10.67 13.77 6.04
C GLY A 230 -10.12 12.35 5.97
N TYR A 231 -10.64 11.48 6.82
CA TYR A 231 -10.10 10.14 7.02
C TYR A 231 -11.20 9.09 7.06
N ALA A 232 -10.83 7.86 6.74
CA ALA A 232 -11.69 6.69 6.77
C ALA A 232 -10.91 5.47 7.25
N GLU A 233 -11.59 4.33 7.32
CA GLU A 233 -10.98 3.03 7.50
C GLU A 233 -11.12 2.22 6.21
N GLY A 234 -10.08 1.45 5.88
CA GLY A 234 -10.02 0.56 4.75
C GLY A 234 -9.69 -0.86 5.17
N GLN A 235 -10.07 -1.84 4.35
CA GLN A 235 -9.67 -3.23 4.52
C GLN A 235 -9.24 -3.84 3.18
N GLY A 236 -8.63 -5.02 3.15
CA GLY A 236 -8.15 -5.66 1.92
C GLY A 236 -6.62 -5.85 1.84
N CYS A 237 -6.18 -6.81 1.03
CA CYS A 237 -4.77 -6.96 0.62
C CYS A 237 -4.18 -5.64 0.09
N SER A 238 -5.01 -4.78 -0.50
CA SER A 238 -4.65 -3.46 -1.02
C SER A 238 -4.11 -2.52 0.07
N PHE A 239 -4.42 -2.77 1.34
CA PHE A 239 -3.84 -2.05 2.50
C PHE A 239 -2.77 -2.84 3.26
N ALA A 240 -2.69 -4.17 3.07
CA ALA A 240 -1.53 -4.94 3.52
C ALA A 240 -0.28 -4.66 2.70
N SER A 241 -0.40 -4.65 1.36
CA SER A 241 0.68 -4.35 0.42
C SER A 241 1.45 -3.05 0.76
N PRO A 242 0.77 -1.90 1.00
CA PRO A 242 1.45 -0.64 1.35
C PRO A 242 2.11 -0.68 2.73
N VAL A 243 1.62 -1.50 3.65
CA VAL A 243 2.34 -1.72 4.92
C VAL A 243 3.65 -2.45 4.67
N VAL A 244 3.63 -3.56 3.93
CA VAL A 244 4.85 -4.34 3.65
C VAL A 244 5.84 -3.56 2.80
N SER A 245 5.37 -2.82 1.78
CA SER A 245 6.24 -1.97 0.95
C SER A 245 6.81 -0.78 1.75
N GLY A 246 6.05 -0.24 2.71
CA GLY A 246 6.56 0.71 3.70
C GLY A 246 7.68 0.11 4.57
N VAL A 247 7.54 -1.13 5.04
CA VAL A 247 8.61 -1.84 5.78
C VAL A 247 9.86 -2.00 4.93
N ALA A 248 9.72 -2.34 3.65
CA ALA A 248 10.84 -2.38 2.73
C ALA A 248 11.54 -1.02 2.60
N ALA A 249 10.78 0.08 2.56
CA ALA A 249 11.35 1.42 2.56
C ALA A 249 12.09 1.76 3.87
N LEU A 250 11.60 1.29 5.03
CA LEU A 250 12.33 1.42 6.29
C LEU A 250 13.68 0.68 6.25
N ILE A 251 13.70 -0.56 5.74
CA ILE A 251 14.92 -1.37 5.61
C ILE A 251 15.92 -0.70 4.67
N ARG A 252 15.47 -0.25 3.49
CA ARG A 252 16.34 0.44 2.50
C ARG A 252 16.88 1.77 3.01
N SER A 253 16.12 2.49 3.83
CA SER A 253 16.60 3.74 4.44
C SER A 253 17.65 3.50 5.53
N GLU A 254 17.54 2.40 6.28
CA GLU A 254 18.54 2.03 7.30
C GLU A 254 19.81 1.44 6.66
N ASN A 255 19.63 0.61 5.63
CA ASN A 255 20.69 -0.14 4.97
C ASN A 255 20.65 0.12 3.45
N PRO A 256 21.13 1.28 2.98
CA PRO A 256 21.01 1.68 1.57
C PRO A 256 21.80 0.82 0.59
N ASP A 257 22.78 0.07 1.08
CA ASP A 257 23.64 -0.82 0.28
C ASP A 257 23.01 -2.19 0.01
N LEU A 258 21.92 -2.54 0.69
CA LEU A 258 21.21 -3.79 0.41
C LEU A 258 20.54 -3.72 -0.96
N SER A 259 20.70 -4.79 -1.73
CA SER A 259 19.97 -4.96 -2.99
C SER A 259 18.47 -5.24 -2.74
N ALA A 260 17.65 -5.03 -3.77
CA ALA A 260 16.25 -5.40 -3.79
C ALA A 260 16.07 -6.88 -3.44
N ASP A 261 16.85 -7.77 -4.05
CA ASP A 261 16.81 -9.20 -3.78
C ASP A 261 17.18 -9.53 -2.32
N GLU A 262 18.17 -8.84 -1.75
CA GLU A 262 18.56 -9.02 -0.35
C GLU A 262 17.46 -8.56 0.62
N VAL A 263 16.82 -7.42 0.35
CA VAL A 263 15.69 -6.92 1.15
C VAL A 263 14.50 -7.87 1.04
N ARG A 264 14.20 -8.39 -0.15
CA ARG A 264 13.16 -9.41 -0.38
C ARG A 264 13.44 -10.65 0.47
N ALA A 265 14.66 -11.18 0.42
CA ALA A 265 15.05 -12.34 1.21
C ALA A 265 15.03 -12.07 2.72
N ILE A 266 15.39 -10.85 3.16
CA ILE A 266 15.27 -10.45 4.57
C ILE A 266 13.80 -10.49 5.01
N LEU A 267 12.89 -9.86 4.26
CA LEU A 267 11.46 -9.84 4.60
C LEU A 267 10.88 -11.26 4.71
N GLN A 268 11.21 -12.12 3.75
CA GLN A 268 10.75 -13.52 3.74
C GLN A 268 11.35 -14.34 4.88
N SER A 269 12.66 -14.25 5.12
CA SER A 269 13.34 -15.06 6.13
C SER A 269 13.10 -14.60 7.57
N SER A 270 12.71 -13.35 7.78
CA SER A 270 12.34 -12.82 9.09
C SER A 270 10.84 -12.91 9.40
N ALA A 271 10.03 -13.41 8.47
CA ALA A 271 8.58 -13.49 8.66
C ALA A 271 8.19 -14.37 9.86
N GLU A 272 7.16 -13.96 10.57
CA GLU A 272 6.61 -14.69 11.71
C GLU A 272 5.52 -15.69 11.24
N PRO A 273 5.34 -16.81 11.94
CA PRO A 273 4.18 -17.68 11.72
C PRO A 273 2.86 -16.92 11.80
N VAL A 274 1.87 -17.40 11.07
CA VAL A 274 0.47 -16.95 11.14
C VAL A 274 -0.33 -17.98 11.93
N ASP A 275 -1.41 -17.56 12.60
CA ASP A 275 -2.26 -18.50 13.34
C ASP A 275 -2.70 -19.68 12.47
N GLY A 276 -2.35 -20.90 12.89
CA GLY A 276 -2.63 -22.13 12.12
C GLY A 276 -1.61 -22.47 11.02
N HIS A 277 -0.67 -21.57 10.71
CA HIS A 277 0.29 -21.71 9.61
C HIS A 277 1.72 -21.38 10.04
N LYS A 278 2.67 -22.28 9.75
CA LYS A 278 4.08 -22.04 10.08
C LYS A 278 4.79 -21.04 9.15
N GLY A 279 4.13 -20.56 8.09
CA GLY A 279 4.77 -19.83 6.99
C GLY A 279 5.66 -20.71 6.10
N VAL A 280 5.73 -22.01 6.36
CA VAL A 280 6.55 -22.95 5.60
C VAL A 280 5.81 -24.27 5.51
N SER A 281 5.47 -24.72 4.30
CA SER A 281 4.70 -25.96 4.07
C SER A 281 5.57 -27.22 4.19
N LYS A 282 6.80 -27.18 3.64
CA LYS A 282 7.86 -28.20 3.74
C LYS A 282 9.22 -27.51 3.73
N LYS A 283 10.28 -28.14 4.27
CA LYS A 283 11.63 -27.54 4.47
C LYS A 283 12.03 -26.57 3.33
N GLY A 284 11.94 -25.26 3.61
CA GLY A 284 12.35 -24.18 2.70
C GLY A 284 11.36 -23.79 1.61
N LYS A 285 10.09 -24.23 1.66
CA LYS A 285 9.03 -23.81 0.73
C LYS A 285 7.94 -23.02 1.46
N PRO A 286 7.47 -21.89 0.89
CA PRO A 286 6.41 -21.10 1.52
C PRO A 286 5.12 -21.92 1.67
N ASP A 287 4.30 -21.53 2.63
CA ASP A 287 2.94 -22.02 2.80
C ASP A 287 2.04 -21.47 1.67
N PRO A 288 1.19 -22.29 1.02
CA PRO A 288 0.36 -21.84 -0.10
C PRO A 288 -0.77 -20.87 0.30
N ILE A 289 -1.02 -20.65 1.60
CA ILE A 289 -2.04 -19.72 2.09
C ILE A 289 -1.40 -18.42 2.58
N VAL A 290 -0.32 -18.54 3.37
CA VAL A 290 0.27 -17.38 4.08
C VAL A 290 1.67 -17.02 3.57
N GLY A 291 2.14 -17.65 2.51
CA GLY A 291 3.50 -17.48 2.01
C GLY A 291 4.53 -17.86 3.07
N TRP A 292 5.53 -17.00 3.23
CA TRP A 292 6.55 -17.07 4.29
C TRP A 292 6.03 -16.68 5.68
N GLY A 293 4.85 -16.07 5.75
CA GLY A 293 4.19 -15.67 7.00
C GLY A 293 3.97 -14.17 7.12
N ARG A 294 3.73 -13.73 8.35
CA ARG A 294 3.46 -12.34 8.73
C ARG A 294 4.74 -11.50 8.66
N VAL A 295 4.67 -10.32 8.07
CA VAL A 295 5.81 -9.37 8.08
C VAL A 295 6.20 -9.00 9.52
N ASP A 296 7.49 -9.08 9.84
CA ASP A 296 8.05 -8.63 11.12
C ASP A 296 9.09 -7.51 10.91
N PRO A 297 8.66 -6.23 10.99
CA PRO A 297 9.54 -5.08 10.83
C PRO A 297 10.72 -5.05 11.80
N GLN A 298 10.53 -5.53 13.04
CA GLN A 298 11.55 -5.43 14.09
C GLN A 298 12.68 -6.43 13.89
N SER A 299 12.36 -7.64 13.43
CA SER A 299 13.36 -8.64 13.06
C SER A 299 13.99 -8.28 11.72
N ALA A 300 13.20 -7.86 10.72
CA ALA A 300 13.68 -7.52 9.38
C ALA A 300 14.74 -6.42 9.40
N ILE A 301 14.53 -5.31 10.14
CA ILE A 301 15.51 -4.20 10.17
C ILE A 301 16.85 -4.56 10.84
N LYS A 302 16.93 -5.69 11.55
CA LYS A 302 18.16 -6.17 12.21
C LYS A 302 18.78 -7.37 11.49
N ALA A 303 18.04 -7.99 10.58
CA ALA A 303 18.45 -9.20 9.91
C ALA A 303 19.60 -8.90 8.94
N LYS A 304 20.47 -9.90 8.76
CA LYS A 304 21.46 -9.90 7.70
C LYS A 304 20.87 -10.63 6.51
N ALA A 305 21.18 -10.16 5.30
CA ALA A 305 20.81 -10.89 4.10
C ALA A 305 21.35 -12.33 4.16
N PRO A 306 20.56 -13.34 3.76
CA PRO A 306 21.05 -14.70 3.57
C PRO A 306 22.25 -14.72 2.60
N LYS A 307 23.17 -15.68 2.76
CA LYS A 307 24.37 -15.75 1.89
C LYS A 307 24.05 -16.02 0.42
N ASN A 308 23.01 -16.80 0.18
CA ASN A 308 22.53 -17.14 -1.15
C ASN A 308 21.13 -16.55 -1.28
N VAL A 309 21.03 -15.48 -2.05
CA VAL A 309 19.78 -14.78 -2.33
C VAL A 309 19.38 -15.12 -3.76
N SER A 310 18.14 -15.51 -3.95
CA SER A 310 17.59 -15.75 -5.29
C SER A 310 17.40 -14.42 -6.01
N SER A 311 17.66 -14.37 -7.32
CA SER A 311 17.46 -13.16 -8.10
C SER A 311 16.09 -13.11 -8.75
N ALA A 312 15.36 -12.00 -8.55
CA ALA A 312 14.08 -11.78 -9.21
C ALA A 312 14.20 -11.76 -10.75
N GLU A 313 15.31 -11.20 -11.27
CA GLU A 313 15.60 -11.15 -12.70
C GLU A 313 15.79 -12.58 -13.26
N ASP A 314 16.56 -13.43 -12.58
CA ASP A 314 16.79 -14.81 -13.00
C ASP A 314 15.51 -15.66 -12.89
N GLU A 315 14.74 -15.49 -11.80
CA GLU A 315 13.45 -16.18 -11.61
C GLU A 315 12.47 -15.87 -12.74
N LEU A 316 12.37 -14.58 -13.13
CA LEU A 316 11.53 -14.16 -14.25
C LEU A 316 12.08 -14.69 -15.58
N ALA A 317 13.39 -14.60 -15.82
CA ALA A 317 14.01 -15.08 -17.05
C ALA A 317 13.82 -16.59 -17.24
N ASP A 318 13.94 -17.39 -16.18
CA ASP A 318 13.68 -18.82 -16.21
C ASP A 318 12.20 -19.12 -16.47
N TRP A 319 11.28 -18.38 -15.85
CA TRP A 319 9.86 -18.51 -16.12
C TRP A 319 9.53 -18.19 -17.58
N VAL A 320 10.01 -17.06 -18.11
CA VAL A 320 9.80 -16.61 -19.50
C VAL A 320 10.33 -17.66 -20.47
N LYS A 321 11.53 -18.19 -20.21
CA LYS A 321 12.13 -19.27 -21.01
C LYS A 321 11.27 -20.53 -21.03
N MET A 322 10.63 -20.88 -19.92
CA MET A 322 9.78 -22.08 -19.82
C MET A 322 8.40 -21.89 -20.46
N HIS A 323 7.81 -20.69 -20.36
CA HIS A 323 6.40 -20.47 -20.71
C HIS A 323 6.18 -19.74 -22.04
N ARG A 324 7.13 -18.93 -22.54
CA ARG A 324 7.00 -18.20 -23.83
C ARG A 324 7.57 -18.96 -25.03
N ARG A 325 8.40 -19.99 -24.82
CA ARG A 325 9.03 -20.76 -25.93
C ARG A 325 8.10 -21.74 -26.65
N GLY A 326 6.89 -21.98 -26.12
CA GLY A 326 5.90 -22.88 -26.70
C GLY A 326 5.19 -22.33 -27.95
N ASP A 327 5.15 -21.01 -28.13
CA ASP A 327 4.30 -20.37 -29.15
C ASP A 327 4.95 -20.26 -30.55
N ALA A 328 6.21 -20.73 -30.70
CA ALA A 328 6.94 -20.64 -31.97
C ALA A 328 6.63 -21.78 -32.97
N LYS A 329 5.68 -22.69 -32.67
CA LYS A 329 5.25 -23.74 -33.63
C LYS A 329 3.91 -24.39 -33.28
N SER A 330 2.84 -23.63 -33.31
CA SER A 330 1.50 -24.15 -33.58
C SER A 330 0.75 -23.13 -34.42
N GLU A 331 0.29 -23.57 -35.59
CA GLU A 331 -0.72 -22.86 -36.37
C GLU A 331 -1.85 -22.41 -35.46
N GLU A 332 -2.34 -21.19 -35.71
CA GLU A 332 -3.52 -20.53 -35.16
C GLU A 332 -4.42 -21.48 -34.35
N THR A 333 -4.20 -21.49 -33.04
CA THR A 333 -5.30 -21.73 -32.12
C THR A 333 -5.33 -20.49 -31.25
N GLU A 334 -6.34 -19.67 -31.47
CA GLU A 334 -6.66 -18.47 -30.73
C GLU A 334 -6.95 -18.85 -29.26
N THR A 335 -5.90 -19.11 -28.48
CA THR A 335 -5.99 -19.12 -27.02
C THR A 335 -6.12 -17.66 -26.61
N ALA A 336 -7.36 -17.28 -26.32
CA ALA A 336 -7.76 -15.94 -25.89
C ALA A 336 -6.70 -15.34 -24.96
N ALA A 337 -6.03 -14.29 -25.44
CA ALA A 337 -5.34 -13.38 -24.55
C ALA A 337 -6.35 -12.92 -23.48
N PRO A 338 -5.97 -12.89 -22.19
CA PRO A 338 -6.86 -12.38 -21.15
C PRO A 338 -7.32 -10.97 -21.56
N ASP A 339 -8.63 -10.75 -21.47
CA ASP A 339 -9.31 -9.60 -22.07
C ASP A 339 -8.61 -8.29 -21.67
N GLU A 340 -8.04 -7.59 -22.66
CA GLU A 340 -7.33 -6.32 -22.50
C GLU A 340 -8.25 -5.20 -21.99
N THR A 341 -9.57 -5.46 -21.94
CA THR A 341 -10.58 -4.49 -21.54
C THR A 341 -10.83 -4.44 -20.04
N GLU A 342 -10.49 -5.49 -19.27
CA GLU A 342 -10.75 -5.52 -17.83
C GLU A 342 -9.85 -4.54 -17.07
N SER A 343 -10.49 -3.66 -16.31
CA SER A 343 -9.78 -2.72 -15.45
C SER A 343 -9.28 -3.45 -14.20
N PRO A 344 -8.10 -3.09 -13.68
CA PRO A 344 -7.59 -3.74 -12.49
C PRO A 344 -8.58 -3.56 -11.34
N LYS A 345 -8.68 -4.61 -10.54
CA LYS A 345 -9.39 -4.65 -9.28
C LYS A 345 -8.44 -4.15 -8.19
N ALA A 346 -8.91 -3.18 -7.43
CA ALA A 346 -8.37 -2.85 -6.12
C ALA A 346 -9.52 -2.96 -5.13
N LEU A 347 -9.23 -3.09 -3.83
CA LEU A 347 -10.31 -3.08 -2.86
C LEU A 347 -10.90 -1.67 -2.78
N ALA A 348 -12.10 -1.49 -3.33
CA ALA A 348 -12.99 -0.45 -2.89
C ALA A 348 -13.43 -0.84 -1.47
N PRO A 349 -13.14 -0.06 -0.42
CA PRO A 349 -13.57 -0.39 0.93
C PRO A 349 -15.10 -0.50 0.92
N THR A 350 -15.60 -1.66 1.37
CA THR A 350 -17.02 -1.95 1.47
C THR A 350 -17.71 -1.07 2.51
N ASP A 351 -16.92 -0.54 3.46
CA ASP A 351 -17.37 0.27 4.59
C ASP A 351 -16.46 1.48 4.79
N ILE A 352 -16.42 2.41 3.83
CA ILE A 352 -15.81 3.73 4.08
C ILE A 352 -16.71 4.49 5.04
N VAL A 353 -16.48 4.34 6.34
CA VAL A 353 -17.01 5.27 7.33
C VAL A 353 -16.13 6.52 7.30
N ALA A 354 -16.36 7.38 6.31
CA ALA A 354 -15.69 8.66 6.22
C ALA A 354 -16.19 9.54 7.38
N THR A 355 -15.35 9.74 8.38
CA THR A 355 -15.60 10.78 9.38
C THR A 355 -14.99 12.07 8.84
N GLN A 356 -15.82 12.92 8.24
CA GLN A 356 -15.41 14.29 7.95
C GLN A 356 -15.28 15.05 9.27
N SER A 357 -14.14 14.90 9.93
CA SER A 357 -13.71 15.86 10.93
C SER A 357 -13.23 17.11 10.20
N THR A 358 -14.14 18.01 9.85
CA THR A 358 -13.73 19.39 9.54
C THR A 358 -12.98 19.93 10.76
N PRO A 359 -11.73 20.41 10.62
CA PRO A 359 -11.07 21.12 11.70
C PRO A 359 -11.81 22.44 11.87
N THR A 360 -12.86 22.45 12.71
CA THR A 360 -13.40 23.70 13.23
C THR A 360 -12.32 24.27 14.12
N LEU A 361 -11.60 25.27 13.60
CA LEU A 361 -10.83 26.21 14.39
C LEU A 361 -11.63 26.55 15.65
N GLY A 362 -11.03 26.28 16.81
CA GLY A 362 -11.67 26.42 18.10
C GLY A 362 -12.27 27.81 18.30
N PHE A 363 -13.59 27.91 18.21
CA PHE A 363 -14.36 29.02 18.75
C PHE A 363 -15.48 28.56 19.70
N ALA A 364 -15.71 27.25 19.87
CA ALA A 364 -16.78 26.74 20.74
C ALA A 364 -16.39 26.60 22.23
N VAL A 365 -15.10 26.60 22.59
CA VAL A 365 -14.69 26.50 24.01
C VAL A 365 -14.67 27.85 24.73
N LEU A 366 -14.74 28.98 24.01
CA LEU A 366 -14.86 30.31 24.64
C LEU A 366 -16.32 30.70 24.99
N GLY A 367 -17.33 30.04 24.42
CA GLY A 367 -18.74 30.37 24.67
C GLY A 367 -19.26 29.89 26.03
N ALA A 368 -18.94 28.66 26.43
CA ALA A 368 -19.44 28.11 27.70
C ALA A 368 -18.65 28.64 28.91
N GLY A 369 -17.34 28.87 28.77
CA GLY A 369 -16.49 29.43 29.82
C GLY A 369 -16.81 30.90 30.13
N ALA A 370 -17.09 31.72 29.10
CA ALA A 370 -17.46 33.12 29.29
C ALA A 370 -18.84 33.28 29.94
N LEU A 371 -19.81 32.43 29.62
CA LEU A 371 -21.14 32.47 30.23
C LEU A 371 -21.13 32.04 31.70
N ILE A 372 -20.32 31.03 32.06
CA ILE A 372 -20.15 30.62 33.46
C ILE A 372 -19.40 31.71 34.26
N ALA A 373 -18.39 32.35 33.68
CA ALA A 373 -17.66 33.43 34.34
C ALA A 373 -18.55 34.67 34.58
N VAL A 374 -19.42 35.04 33.63
CA VAL A 374 -20.35 36.17 33.79
C VAL A 374 -21.45 35.85 34.81
N VAL A 375 -22.00 34.64 34.82
CA VAL A 375 -23.01 34.24 35.82
C VAL A 375 -22.41 34.22 37.23
N LEU A 376 -21.19 33.69 37.40
CA LEU A 376 -20.51 33.71 38.70
C LEU A 376 -20.18 35.13 39.16
N MET A 377 -19.78 36.02 38.25
CA MET A 377 -19.49 37.42 38.59
C MET A 377 -20.76 38.19 39.00
N ILE A 378 -21.90 37.95 38.35
CA ILE A 378 -23.19 38.54 38.74
C ILE A 378 -23.65 38.02 40.11
N ILE A 379 -23.51 36.73 40.38
CA ILE A 379 -23.87 36.15 41.70
C ILE A 379 -22.98 36.74 42.82
N SER A 380 -21.69 36.94 42.57
CA SER A 380 -20.78 37.59 43.54
C SER A 380 -21.14 39.06 43.80
N ILE A 381 -21.57 39.81 42.78
CA ILE A 381 -21.99 41.21 42.95
C ILE A 381 -23.31 41.30 43.74
N VAL A 382 -24.29 40.43 43.43
CA VAL A 382 -25.59 40.41 44.12
C VAL A 382 -25.45 39.95 45.59
N SER A 383 -24.58 38.98 45.86
CA SER A 383 -24.31 38.51 47.23
C SER A 383 -23.51 39.54 48.05
N PHE A 384 -22.63 40.33 47.42
CA PHE A 384 -21.93 41.42 48.09
C PHE A 384 -22.85 42.61 48.40
N ALA A 385 -23.79 42.94 47.50
CA ALA A 385 -24.78 44.00 47.72
C ALA A 385 -25.79 43.66 48.84
N ARG A 386 -26.18 42.38 48.99
CA ARG A 386 -27.08 41.94 50.06
C ARG A 386 -26.45 41.86 51.45
N ARG A 387 -25.12 41.91 51.58
CA ARG A 387 -24.41 41.93 52.87
C ARG A 387 -24.16 43.34 53.41
N ARG A 388 -24.57 44.38 52.69
CA ARG A 388 -24.37 45.79 53.07
C ARG A 388 -25.66 46.56 53.40
N HIS A 389 -26.76 45.86 53.64
CA HIS A 389 -28.00 46.44 54.17
C HIS A 389 -28.40 45.78 55.47
#